data_AF-A0A926P081-F1
#
_entry.id   AF-A0A926P081-F1
#
_cell.length_a   1.000
_cell.length_b   1.000
_cell.length_c   1.000
_cell.angle_alpha   90.00
_cell.angle_beta   90.00
_cell.angle_gamma   90.00
#
_symmetry.space_group_name_H-M   'P 1'
#
loop_
_entity.id
_entity.type
_entity.pdbx_description
1 polymer ?
#
loop_
_entity_poly.entity_id
_entity_poly.type
_entity_poly.pdbx_seq_one_letter_code
_entity_poly.pdbx_strand_id
1 'polypeptide(L)'
;ARIIESGIPTEALLAQIAVAKYADGLPLYRQEAIYARDRVEIDRTQMAQWMGKIGFELEPLAEHILARIKQGERIFADETTLPTLAPGSGKTKTAYLWAYVRDDRPFGGSGPPMVAYRFEDSRAGDCVARHMDGYRGILQVDGYAAYNRVARSDRGNDGATLAACWSHVRRKFYELHTAGSSIIASQTVELMAPLWSVEEKVRSQEPVARMSARQETSAAIVTALFALWEKELPKLSGKSKPAEAIRYALNRRTALERFLADGRIEIDSNTVERAIRPQTITRKNSLFAGSDGGGRTWATIATLLTTAKMNQLDPHAWLTQTLERIANGWPNSDIGALMPWNYKS
;
A
#
# COMPACT_ATOMS: atom_id res chain seq x y z
N ALA A 1 -4.93 -1.52 -34.61
CA ALA A 1 -3.57 -0.98 -34.39
C ALA A 1 -2.88 -1.79 -33.28
N ARG A 2 -1.58 -1.61 -33.03
CA ARG A 2 -0.83 -2.33 -31.97
C ARG A 2 -0.09 -1.35 -31.07
N ILE A 3 0.04 -1.66 -29.77
CA ILE A 3 0.83 -0.82 -28.84
C ILE A 3 2.32 -0.82 -29.19
N ILE A 4 2.87 -1.97 -29.56
CA ILE A 4 4.21 -2.07 -30.12
C ILE A 4 4.07 -2.02 -31.63
N GLU A 5 4.21 -0.82 -32.20
CA GLU A 5 4.15 -0.60 -33.65
C GLU A 5 5.17 -1.48 -34.37
N SER A 6 4.72 -2.19 -35.41
CA SER A 6 5.54 -3.16 -36.17
C SER A 6 6.19 -4.26 -35.32
N GLY A 7 5.76 -4.42 -34.06
CA GLY A 7 6.28 -5.42 -33.14
C GLY A 7 5.58 -6.76 -33.28
N ILE A 8 6.29 -7.80 -32.86
CA ILE A 8 5.79 -9.18 -32.77
C ILE A 8 4.58 -9.34 -31.84
N PRO A 9 4.53 -8.73 -30.62
CA PRO A 9 3.57 -9.15 -29.61
C PRO A 9 2.16 -8.61 -29.90
N THR A 10 1.16 -9.42 -29.60
CA THR A 10 -0.21 -8.96 -29.39
C THR A 10 -0.36 -8.33 -28.01
N GLU A 11 -1.42 -7.55 -27.82
CA GLU A 11 -1.79 -6.96 -26.54
C GLU A 11 -2.00 -8.04 -25.46
N ALA A 12 -2.54 -9.21 -25.83
CA ALA A 12 -2.67 -10.36 -24.93
C ALA A 12 -1.30 -10.90 -24.48
N LEU A 13 -0.30 -11.00 -25.37
CA LEU A 13 1.04 -11.42 -24.99
C LEU A 13 1.71 -10.40 -24.05
N LEU A 14 1.53 -9.09 -24.32
CA LEU A 14 2.01 -8.03 -23.44
C LEU A 14 1.35 -8.12 -22.06
N ALA A 15 0.04 -8.35 -22.02
CA ALA A 15 -0.70 -8.54 -20.79
C ALA A 15 -0.20 -9.76 -20.01
N GLN A 16 0.02 -10.89 -20.68
CA GLN A 16 0.56 -12.10 -20.05
C GLN A 16 1.93 -11.86 -19.43
N ILE A 17 2.86 -11.22 -20.15
CA ILE A 17 4.20 -10.92 -19.62
C ILE A 17 4.11 -10.00 -18.40
N ALA A 18 3.25 -8.99 -18.46
CA ALA A 18 3.03 -8.02 -17.38
C ALA A 18 2.40 -8.67 -16.14
N VAL A 19 1.34 -9.46 -16.31
CA VAL A 19 0.66 -10.17 -15.21
C VAL A 19 1.61 -11.15 -14.53
N ALA A 20 2.26 -12.01 -15.32
CA ALA A 20 3.22 -12.96 -14.81
C ALA A 20 4.32 -12.28 -14.00
N LYS A 21 4.86 -11.15 -14.49
CA LYS A 21 5.92 -10.41 -13.81
C LYS A 21 5.43 -9.70 -12.55
N TYR A 22 4.48 -8.78 -12.69
CA TYR A 22 4.17 -7.77 -11.68
C TYR A 22 3.04 -8.19 -10.75
N ALA A 23 2.24 -9.17 -11.13
CA ALA A 23 1.14 -9.68 -10.32
C ALA A 23 1.46 -11.04 -9.68
N ASP A 24 2.25 -11.87 -10.35
CA ASP A 24 2.49 -13.28 -9.94
C ASP A 24 3.96 -13.55 -9.58
N GLY A 25 4.84 -12.56 -9.73
CA GLY A 25 6.21 -12.63 -9.25
C GLY A 25 7.15 -13.46 -10.11
N LEU A 26 6.86 -13.65 -11.41
CA LEU A 26 7.67 -14.41 -12.36
C LEU A 26 8.61 -13.48 -13.16
N PRO A 27 9.91 -13.40 -12.82
CA PRO A 27 10.85 -12.48 -13.47
C PRO A 27 11.07 -12.84 -14.95
N LEU A 28 11.44 -11.84 -15.75
CA LEU A 28 11.53 -11.97 -17.22
C LEU A 28 12.47 -13.09 -17.69
N TYR A 29 13.63 -13.29 -17.04
CA TYR A 29 14.54 -14.38 -17.42
C TYR A 29 13.93 -15.77 -17.21
N ARG A 30 12.99 -15.92 -16.26
CA ARG A 30 12.24 -17.17 -16.09
C ARG A 30 11.15 -17.31 -17.15
N GLN A 31 10.50 -16.21 -17.51
CA GLN A 31 9.53 -16.21 -18.60
C GLN A 31 10.18 -16.58 -19.93
N GLU A 32 11.37 -16.04 -20.22
CA GLU A 32 12.19 -16.37 -21.40
C GLU A 32 12.43 -17.89 -21.49
N ALA A 33 12.90 -18.49 -20.39
CA ALA A 33 13.09 -19.94 -20.31
C ALA A 33 11.78 -20.75 -20.41
N ILE A 34 10.64 -20.18 -20.02
CA ILE A 34 9.33 -20.83 -20.17
C ILE A 34 8.88 -20.80 -21.63
N TYR A 35 8.91 -19.65 -22.29
CA TYR A 35 8.56 -19.53 -23.70
C TYR A 35 9.45 -20.39 -24.61
N ALA A 36 10.74 -20.51 -24.28
CA ALA A 36 11.67 -21.36 -25.01
C ALA A 36 11.28 -22.85 -25.00
N ARG A 37 10.54 -23.34 -24.00
CA ARG A 37 10.05 -24.74 -23.95
C ARG A 37 9.05 -25.04 -25.08
N ASP A 38 8.30 -24.02 -25.47
CA ASP A 38 7.35 -24.08 -26.58
C ASP A 38 7.96 -23.57 -27.90
N ARG A 39 9.30 -23.47 -27.96
CA ARG A 39 10.08 -22.96 -29.11
C ARG A 39 9.75 -21.52 -29.51
N VAL A 40 9.27 -20.73 -28.54
CA VAL A 40 9.02 -19.30 -28.71
C VAL A 40 10.20 -18.53 -28.13
N GLU A 41 11.04 -17.97 -28.99
CA GLU A 41 12.23 -17.21 -28.58
C GLU A 41 11.88 -15.73 -28.36
N ILE A 42 11.80 -15.32 -27.09
CA ILE A 42 11.60 -13.93 -26.71
C ILE A 42 12.65 -13.54 -25.68
N ASP A 43 13.63 -12.73 -26.11
CA ASP A 43 14.71 -12.29 -25.26
C ASP A 43 14.21 -11.42 -24.08
N ARG A 44 14.80 -11.60 -22.90
CA ARG A 44 14.47 -10.84 -21.69
C ARG A 44 14.60 -9.33 -21.84
N THR A 45 15.53 -8.85 -22.66
CA THR A 45 15.75 -7.43 -22.97
C THR A 45 14.60 -6.92 -23.81
N GLN A 46 14.15 -7.72 -24.78
CA GLN A 46 12.98 -7.40 -25.60
C GLN A 46 11.71 -7.30 -24.74
N MET A 47 11.49 -8.26 -23.83
CA MET A 47 10.38 -8.17 -22.87
C MET A 47 10.50 -6.95 -21.96
N ALA A 48 11.71 -6.62 -21.49
CA ALA A 48 11.92 -5.45 -20.64
C ALA A 48 11.59 -4.13 -21.36
N GLN A 49 11.96 -4.01 -22.66
CA GLN A 49 11.59 -2.87 -23.49
C GLN A 49 10.08 -2.77 -23.67
N TRP A 50 9.39 -3.88 -23.94
CA TRP A 50 7.94 -3.91 -24.03
C TRP A 50 7.26 -3.50 -22.72
N MET A 51 7.77 -3.99 -21.56
CA MET A 51 7.27 -3.57 -20.25
C MET A 51 7.44 -2.07 -20.02
N GLY A 52 8.58 -1.50 -20.43
CA GLY A 52 8.80 -0.05 -20.37
C GLY A 52 7.79 0.72 -21.23
N LYS A 53 7.52 0.26 -22.45
CA LYS A 53 6.55 0.89 -23.36
C LYS A 53 5.13 0.81 -22.81
N ILE A 54 4.65 -0.35 -22.36
CA ILE A 54 3.31 -0.42 -21.75
C ILE A 54 3.25 0.37 -20.45
N GLY A 55 4.33 0.42 -19.67
CA GLY A 55 4.41 1.23 -18.46
C GLY A 55 4.23 2.72 -18.73
N PHE A 56 4.76 3.21 -19.85
CA PHE A 56 4.53 4.57 -20.34
C PHE A 56 3.08 4.79 -20.77
N GLU A 57 2.53 3.92 -21.63
CA GLU A 57 1.15 4.06 -22.12
C GLU A 57 0.09 3.98 -21.00
N LEU A 58 0.41 3.24 -19.94
CA LEU A 58 -0.48 3.02 -18.80
C LEU A 58 -0.34 4.07 -17.69
N GLU A 59 0.67 4.95 -17.76
CA GLU A 59 0.91 5.98 -16.74
C GLU A 59 -0.31 6.87 -16.48
N PRO A 60 -1.04 7.38 -17.50
CA PRO A 60 -2.24 8.19 -17.27
C PRO A 60 -3.33 7.46 -16.47
N LEU A 61 -3.46 6.14 -16.60
CA LEU A 61 -4.42 5.34 -15.82
C LEU A 61 -3.98 5.24 -14.34
N ALA A 62 -2.68 5.06 -14.08
CA ALA A 62 -2.15 5.03 -12.72
C ALA A 62 -2.21 6.41 -12.02
N GLU A 63 -2.02 7.49 -12.76
CA GLU A 63 -2.24 8.86 -12.28
C GLU A 63 -3.72 9.11 -11.97
N HIS A 64 -4.64 8.64 -12.83
CA HIS A 64 -6.07 8.72 -12.58
C HIS A 64 -6.47 7.98 -11.30
N ILE A 65 -5.93 6.78 -11.05
CA ILE A 65 -6.18 6.04 -9.80
C ILE A 65 -5.70 6.83 -8.59
N LEU A 66 -4.49 7.41 -8.60
CA LEU A 66 -4.02 8.22 -7.47
C LEU A 66 -4.92 9.44 -7.24
N ALA A 67 -5.33 10.13 -8.31
CA ALA A 67 -6.25 11.26 -8.20
C ALA A 67 -7.58 10.86 -7.55
N ARG A 68 -8.13 9.68 -7.89
CA ARG A 68 -9.35 9.14 -7.28
C ARG A 68 -9.14 8.71 -5.82
N ILE A 69 -7.98 8.15 -5.49
CA ILE A 69 -7.60 7.85 -4.09
C ILE A 69 -7.63 9.12 -3.25
N LYS A 70 -7.07 10.22 -3.76
CA LYS A 70 -7.02 11.54 -3.07
C LYS A 70 -8.39 12.19 -2.85
N GLN A 71 -9.45 11.68 -3.48
CA GLN A 71 -10.83 12.13 -3.25
C GLN A 71 -11.52 11.35 -2.12
N GLY A 72 -10.89 10.29 -1.58
CA GLY A 72 -11.44 9.51 -0.47
C GLY A 72 -11.39 10.26 0.86
N GLU A 73 -12.23 9.84 1.80
CA GLU A 73 -12.20 10.38 3.17
C GLU A 73 -11.02 9.84 3.98
N ARG A 74 -10.56 8.64 3.61
CA ARG A 74 -9.42 7.94 4.23
C ARG A 74 -8.53 7.31 3.17
N ILE A 75 -7.22 7.41 3.41
CA ILE A 75 -6.18 6.74 2.64
C ILE A 75 -5.30 5.98 3.63
N PHE A 76 -4.96 4.73 3.32
CA PHE A 76 -3.83 4.06 3.95
C PHE A 76 -2.55 4.40 3.19
N ALA A 77 -1.46 4.65 3.91
CA ALA A 77 -0.15 4.79 3.31
C ALA A 77 0.91 3.97 4.05
N ASP A 78 1.80 3.36 3.26
CA ASP A 78 2.96 2.62 3.71
C ASP A 78 3.98 2.57 2.56
N GLU A 79 5.19 2.09 2.83
CA GLU A 79 6.25 2.02 1.85
C GLU A 79 7.13 0.80 2.05
N THR A 80 7.64 0.27 0.94
CA THR A 80 8.58 -0.85 0.97
C THR A 80 9.81 -0.55 0.13
N THR A 81 10.93 -1.16 0.47
CA THR A 81 12.16 -1.01 -0.31
C THR A 81 12.02 -1.70 -1.66
N LEU A 82 12.57 -1.08 -2.70
CA LEU A 82 12.76 -1.64 -4.03
C LEU A 82 14.22 -1.41 -4.43
N PRO A 83 15.12 -2.38 -4.21
CA PRO A 83 16.49 -2.30 -4.71
C PRO A 83 16.50 -1.99 -6.20
N THR A 84 17.29 -1.02 -6.61
CA THR A 84 17.33 -0.55 -8.01
C THR A 84 18.78 -0.45 -8.45
N LEU A 85 19.11 -0.94 -9.64
CA LEU A 85 20.48 -0.81 -10.15
C LEU A 85 20.88 0.66 -10.25
N ALA A 86 22.12 0.95 -9.86
CA ALA A 86 22.78 2.21 -10.11
C ALA A 86 23.81 1.98 -11.24
N PRO A 87 23.46 2.27 -12.51
CA PRO A 87 24.33 1.99 -13.65
C PRO A 87 25.74 2.56 -13.48
N GLY A 88 26.75 1.80 -13.88
CA GLY A 88 28.17 2.17 -13.73
C GLY A 88 28.78 1.89 -12.34
N SER A 89 27.98 1.60 -11.31
CA SER A 89 28.50 1.33 -9.95
C SER A 89 28.73 -0.14 -9.61
N GLY A 90 28.17 -1.06 -10.40
CA GLY A 90 28.12 -2.50 -10.08
C GLY A 90 27.26 -2.83 -8.84
N LYS A 91 26.51 -1.86 -8.29
CA LYS A 91 25.72 -1.98 -7.06
C LYS A 91 24.26 -1.58 -7.29
N THR A 92 23.41 -1.93 -6.32
CA THR A 92 22.06 -1.39 -6.19
C THR A 92 22.05 -0.17 -5.27
N LYS A 93 21.20 0.80 -5.58
CA LYS A 93 20.74 1.81 -4.62
C LYS A 93 19.43 1.35 -3.97
N THR A 94 19.16 1.87 -2.77
CA THR A 94 17.87 1.65 -2.11
C THR A 94 16.88 2.68 -2.63
N ALA A 95 15.90 2.23 -3.39
CA ALA A 95 14.71 3.02 -3.74
C ALA A 95 13.50 2.46 -2.98
N TYR A 96 12.35 3.09 -3.16
CA TYR A 96 11.13 2.84 -2.41
C TYR A 96 9.92 2.78 -3.35
N LEU A 97 9.00 1.89 -3.00
CA LEU A 97 7.66 1.85 -3.55
C LEU A 97 6.71 2.33 -2.46
N TRP A 98 6.21 3.55 -2.60
CA TRP A 98 5.18 4.13 -1.74
C TRP A 98 3.82 3.63 -2.20
N ALA A 99 3.01 3.09 -1.30
CA ALA A 99 1.68 2.57 -1.57
C ALA A 99 0.62 3.46 -0.92
N TYR A 100 -0.40 3.82 -1.69
CA TYR A 100 -1.59 4.55 -1.23
C TYR A 100 -2.81 3.71 -1.53
N VAL A 101 -3.62 3.39 -0.53
CA VAL A 101 -4.78 2.51 -0.70
C VAL A 101 -6.05 3.19 -0.21
N ARG A 102 -7.09 3.15 -1.04
CA ARG A 102 -8.46 3.47 -0.65
C ARG A 102 -9.29 2.20 -0.72
N ASP A 103 -9.83 1.77 0.41
CA ASP A 103 -10.77 0.66 0.51
C ASP A 103 -11.73 0.98 1.66
N ASP A 104 -12.95 1.38 1.31
CA ASP A 104 -13.93 1.93 2.25
C ASP A 104 -14.96 0.89 2.68
N ARG A 105 -14.93 -0.30 2.06
CA ARG A 105 -15.80 -1.45 2.40
C ARG A 105 -15.77 -1.81 3.89
N PRO A 106 -14.61 -1.75 4.60
CA PRO A 106 -14.59 -2.04 6.03
C PRO A 106 -15.53 -1.17 6.86
N PHE A 107 -15.85 0.06 6.44
CA PHE A 107 -16.80 0.94 7.14
C PHE A 107 -18.11 1.16 6.38
N GLY A 108 -18.49 0.25 5.47
CA GLY A 108 -19.76 0.32 4.73
C GLY A 108 -19.71 1.11 3.42
N GLY A 109 -18.54 1.63 3.02
CA GLY A 109 -18.40 2.37 1.77
C GLY A 109 -18.65 1.50 0.52
N SER A 110 -19.38 2.04 -0.46
CA SER A 110 -19.70 1.36 -1.72
C SER A 110 -18.69 1.64 -2.85
N GLY A 111 -17.73 2.54 -2.63
CA GLY A 111 -16.73 2.91 -3.63
C GLY A 111 -15.80 1.73 -3.98
N PRO A 112 -15.29 1.67 -5.23
CA PRO A 112 -14.39 0.60 -5.62
C PRO A 112 -13.07 0.69 -4.83
N PRO A 113 -12.51 -0.45 -4.39
CA PRO A 113 -11.20 -0.49 -3.76
C PRO A 113 -10.10 -0.24 -4.81
N MET A 114 -9.05 0.46 -4.41
CA MET A 114 -7.96 0.82 -5.33
C MET A 114 -6.64 1.07 -4.59
N VAL A 115 -5.53 0.83 -5.29
CA VAL A 115 -4.19 1.12 -4.81
C VAL A 115 -3.39 1.85 -5.89
N ALA A 116 -2.62 2.85 -5.49
CA ALA A 116 -1.60 3.45 -6.31
C ALA A 116 -0.23 3.25 -5.67
N TYR A 117 0.75 2.88 -6.50
CA TYR A 117 2.15 2.87 -6.12
C TYR A 117 2.90 4.04 -6.76
N ARG A 118 3.89 4.58 -6.06
CA ARG A 118 4.83 5.57 -6.57
C ARG A 118 6.26 5.13 -6.27
N PHE A 119 7.09 5.15 -7.32
CA PHE A 119 8.51 4.88 -7.19
C PHE A 119 9.26 6.15 -6.81
N GLU A 120 10.09 6.07 -5.78
CA GLU A 120 10.95 7.15 -5.31
C GLU A 120 12.33 6.62 -4.97
N ASP A 121 13.38 7.38 -5.21
CA ASP A 121 14.73 7.05 -4.74
C ASP A 121 14.98 7.46 -3.27
N SER A 122 13.95 7.95 -2.59
CA SER A 122 13.98 8.44 -1.22
C SER A 122 12.78 7.96 -0.39
N ARG A 123 13.02 7.82 0.93
CA ARG A 123 11.99 7.58 1.94
C ARG A 123 11.59 8.85 2.70
N ALA A 124 12.08 10.02 2.26
CA ALA A 124 11.88 11.27 2.99
C ALA A 124 10.42 11.76 2.95
N GLY A 125 10.05 12.56 3.95
CA GLY A 125 8.71 13.15 4.07
C GLY A 125 8.29 14.01 2.86
N ASP A 126 9.25 14.57 2.12
CA ASP A 126 8.94 15.36 0.93
C ASP A 126 8.37 14.51 -0.23
N CYS A 127 8.64 13.20 -0.25
CA CYS A 127 8.01 12.27 -1.20
C CYS A 127 6.50 12.18 -0.96
N VAL A 128 6.10 11.84 0.27
CA VAL A 128 4.68 11.74 0.62
C VAL A 128 3.97 13.09 0.56
N ALA A 129 4.65 14.18 0.91
CA ALA A 129 4.10 15.53 0.77
C ALA A 129 3.76 15.87 -0.68
N ARG A 130 4.67 15.56 -1.62
CA ARG A 130 4.43 15.74 -3.06
C ARG A 130 3.28 14.86 -3.56
N HIS A 131 3.24 13.58 -3.19
CA HIS A 131 2.18 12.67 -3.66
C HIS A 131 0.79 13.08 -3.12
N MET A 132 0.73 13.42 -1.84
CA MET A 132 -0.51 13.75 -1.12
C MET A 132 -0.80 15.25 -1.11
N ASP A 133 -0.19 16.04 -2.00
CA ASP A 133 -0.46 17.47 -2.09
C ASP A 133 -1.95 17.75 -2.27
N GLY A 134 -2.48 18.74 -1.55
CA GLY A 134 -3.92 19.04 -1.52
C GLY A 134 -4.81 18.02 -0.80
N TYR A 135 -4.31 16.86 -0.32
CA TYR A 135 -5.12 15.92 0.46
C TYR A 135 -5.31 16.41 1.89
N ARG A 136 -6.54 16.30 2.40
CA ARG A 136 -6.96 16.83 3.71
C ARG A 136 -7.78 15.86 4.57
N GLY A 137 -8.00 14.64 4.06
CA GLY A 137 -8.71 13.60 4.80
C GLY A 137 -7.84 12.89 5.83
N ILE A 138 -8.23 11.67 6.16
CA ILE A 138 -7.51 10.82 7.10
C ILE A 138 -6.39 10.08 6.36
N LEU A 139 -5.16 10.15 6.86
CA LEU A 139 -4.05 9.34 6.38
C LEU A 139 -3.65 8.33 7.46
N GLN A 140 -3.99 7.06 7.25
CA GLN A 140 -3.73 5.99 8.20
C GLN A 140 -2.40 5.28 7.90
N VAL A 141 -1.48 5.27 8.87
CA VAL A 141 -0.06 4.91 8.67
C VAL A 141 0.48 4.05 9.82
N ASP A 142 1.65 3.43 9.59
CA ASP A 142 2.41 2.63 10.58
C ASP A 142 3.10 3.48 11.67
N GLY A 143 3.03 4.81 11.56
CA GLY A 143 3.65 5.75 12.47
C GLY A 143 5.08 6.15 12.10
N TYR A 144 5.54 5.90 10.88
CA TYR A 144 6.80 6.45 10.39
C TYR A 144 6.78 7.99 10.35
N ALA A 145 7.86 8.62 10.81
CA ALA A 145 7.90 10.06 11.05
C ALA A 145 7.80 10.91 9.77
N ALA A 146 8.09 10.35 8.59
CA ALA A 146 7.96 11.06 7.32
C ALA A 146 6.53 11.55 7.06
N TYR A 147 5.52 10.80 7.52
CA TYR A 147 4.11 11.15 7.39
C TYR A 147 3.72 12.42 8.16
N ASN A 148 4.51 12.84 9.17
CA ASN A 148 4.27 14.11 9.86
C ASN A 148 4.38 15.32 8.91
N ARG A 149 5.01 15.17 7.73
CA ARG A 149 5.12 16.23 6.73
C ARG A 149 3.76 16.63 6.14
N VAL A 150 2.85 15.67 5.93
CA VAL A 150 1.51 15.93 5.38
C VAL A 150 0.50 16.44 6.40
N ALA A 151 0.80 16.28 7.69
CA ALA A 151 -0.05 16.73 8.79
C ALA A 151 0.16 18.21 9.15
N ARG A 152 1.22 18.84 8.62
CA ARG A 152 1.52 20.25 8.89
C ARG A 152 0.55 21.13 8.13
N SER A 153 -0.05 22.10 8.82
CA SER A 153 -0.78 23.20 8.19
C SER A 153 0.21 24.11 7.46
N ASP A 154 -0.01 24.34 6.16
CA ASP A 154 0.63 25.44 5.44
C ASP A 154 -0.39 26.56 5.21
N ARG A 155 0.00 27.80 5.50
CA ARG A 155 -0.72 29.02 5.09
C ARG A 155 -2.21 29.10 5.50
N GLY A 156 -2.59 28.50 6.64
CA GLY A 156 -3.92 28.66 7.23
C GLY A 156 -4.94 27.58 6.89
N ASN A 157 -4.57 26.56 6.10
CA ASN A 157 -5.39 25.36 5.91
C ASN A 157 -4.82 24.19 6.72
N ASP A 158 -5.70 23.42 7.37
CA ASP A 158 -5.30 22.20 8.09
C ASP A 158 -4.66 21.18 7.13
N GLY A 159 -3.74 20.35 7.63
CA GLY A 159 -3.14 19.24 6.87
C GLY A 159 -3.99 17.96 6.95
N ALA A 160 -3.47 16.86 6.42
CA ALA A 160 -4.11 15.55 6.58
C ALA A 160 -4.11 15.08 8.05
N THR A 161 -5.17 14.38 8.46
CA THR A 161 -5.30 13.84 9.82
C THR A 161 -4.64 12.46 9.91
N LEU A 162 -3.52 12.33 10.64
CA LEU A 162 -2.82 11.04 10.78
C LEU A 162 -3.51 10.05 11.74
N ALA A 163 -3.93 8.89 11.25
CA ALA A 163 -4.37 7.79 12.12
C ALA A 163 -3.25 6.76 12.29
N ALA A 164 -3.04 6.27 13.51
CA ALA A 164 -2.00 5.28 13.79
C ALA A 164 -2.54 3.85 13.83
N CYS A 165 -1.67 2.88 13.57
CA CYS A 165 -2.01 1.46 13.52
C CYS A 165 -1.72 0.75 14.85
N TRP A 166 -2.75 0.17 15.49
CA TRP A 166 -2.60 -0.61 16.72
C TRP A 166 -1.86 -1.93 16.51
N SER A 167 -1.92 -2.55 15.32
CA SER A 167 -1.14 -3.76 15.03
C SER A 167 0.37 -3.53 15.15
N HIS A 168 0.86 -2.33 14.83
CA HIS A 168 2.27 -1.98 15.01
C HIS A 168 2.65 -1.83 16.49
N VAL A 169 1.75 -1.28 17.31
CA VAL A 169 1.91 -1.25 18.77
C VAL A 169 1.92 -2.68 19.33
N ARG A 170 0.91 -3.48 18.97
CA ARG A 170 0.78 -4.88 19.41
C ARG A 170 2.01 -5.71 19.06
N ARG A 171 2.54 -5.59 17.83
CA ARG A 171 3.72 -6.35 17.36
C ARG A 171 4.91 -6.18 18.30
N LYS A 172 5.19 -4.95 18.75
CA LYS A 172 6.29 -4.64 19.68
C LYS A 172 6.16 -5.33 21.04
N PHE A 173 4.94 -5.41 21.58
CA PHE A 173 4.69 -6.12 22.83
C PHE A 173 4.62 -7.64 22.63
N TYR A 174 4.05 -8.09 21.51
CA TYR A 174 3.89 -9.51 21.20
C TYR A 174 5.23 -10.23 21.08
N GLU A 175 6.23 -9.63 20.44
CA GLU A 175 7.59 -10.18 20.37
C GLU A 175 8.18 -10.45 21.77
N LEU A 176 7.98 -9.52 22.71
CA LEU A 176 8.46 -9.63 24.09
C LEU A 176 7.68 -10.67 24.89
N HIS A 177 6.37 -10.74 24.66
CA HIS A 177 5.47 -11.73 25.25
C HIS A 177 5.84 -13.15 24.83
N THR A 178 6.00 -13.41 23.53
CA THR A 178 6.38 -14.73 23.01
C THR A 178 7.76 -15.18 23.49
N ALA A 179 8.66 -14.23 23.75
CA ALA A 179 9.97 -14.51 24.32
C ALA A 179 9.95 -14.75 25.85
N GLY A 180 8.80 -14.61 26.52
CA GLY A 180 8.69 -14.69 27.98
C GLY A 180 9.50 -13.61 28.72
N SER A 181 9.86 -12.54 28.03
CA SER A 181 10.91 -11.60 28.47
C SER A 181 10.38 -10.39 29.24
N SER A 182 9.07 -10.24 29.37
CA SER A 182 8.45 -9.08 30.01
C SER A 182 7.01 -9.33 30.46
N ILE A 183 6.77 -9.23 31.78
CA ILE A 183 5.42 -9.35 32.37
C ILE A 183 4.49 -8.25 31.84
N ILE A 184 4.97 -7.02 31.77
CA ILE A 184 4.19 -5.88 31.26
C ILE A 184 3.82 -6.07 29.78
N ALA A 185 4.67 -6.72 28.98
CA ALA A 185 4.32 -7.04 27.60
C ALA A 185 3.19 -8.07 27.50
N SER A 186 3.22 -9.14 28.32
CA SER A 186 2.14 -10.12 28.39
C SER A 186 0.82 -9.48 28.81
N GLN A 187 0.83 -8.72 29.91
CA GLN A 187 -0.34 -7.99 30.40
C GLN A 187 -0.89 -7.03 29.33
N THR A 188 0.00 -6.35 28.60
CA THR A 188 -0.39 -5.45 27.50
C THR A 188 -1.09 -6.19 26.37
N VAL A 189 -0.55 -7.34 25.93
CA VAL A 189 -1.12 -8.16 24.84
C VAL A 189 -2.48 -8.73 25.23
N GLU A 190 -2.62 -9.22 26.46
CA GLU A 190 -3.87 -9.74 27.01
C GLU A 190 -4.93 -8.65 27.12
N LEU A 191 -4.56 -7.48 27.67
CA LEU A 191 -5.48 -6.36 27.85
C LEU A 191 -5.98 -5.78 26.51
N MET A 192 -5.15 -5.76 25.47
CA MET A 192 -5.54 -5.25 24.16
C MET A 192 -6.33 -6.25 23.30
N ALA A 193 -6.28 -7.56 23.60
CA ALA A 193 -6.89 -8.59 22.76
C ALA A 193 -8.39 -8.33 22.46
N PRO A 194 -9.22 -7.90 23.43
CA PRO A 194 -10.64 -7.66 23.16
C PRO A 194 -10.93 -6.53 22.17
N LEU A 195 -9.96 -5.63 21.89
CA LEU A 195 -10.12 -4.59 20.86
C LEU A 195 -10.45 -5.21 19.51
N TRP A 196 -9.71 -6.25 19.09
CA TRP A 196 -9.97 -6.92 17.81
C TRP A 196 -11.30 -7.67 17.79
N SER A 197 -11.77 -8.17 18.94
CA SER A 197 -13.08 -8.79 19.05
C SER A 197 -14.23 -7.79 18.86
N VAL A 198 -14.06 -6.52 19.27
CA VAL A 198 -15.01 -5.44 18.94
C VAL A 198 -14.97 -5.16 17.44
N GLU A 199 -13.77 -5.01 16.88
CA GLU A 199 -13.58 -4.67 15.46
C GLU A 199 -14.14 -5.72 14.51
N GLU A 200 -14.07 -7.01 14.87
CA GLU A 200 -14.68 -8.09 14.11
C GLU A 200 -16.21 -7.97 14.03
N LYS A 201 -16.86 -7.53 15.12
CA LYS A 201 -18.32 -7.38 15.18
C LYS A 201 -18.83 -6.16 14.40
N VAL A 202 -18.04 -5.09 14.37
CA VAL A 202 -18.46 -3.80 13.77
C VAL A 202 -17.97 -3.62 12.33
N ARG A 203 -17.16 -4.55 11.82
CA ARG A 203 -16.67 -4.50 10.44
C ARG A 203 -17.84 -4.50 9.44
N SER A 204 -17.69 -3.73 8.38
CA SER A 204 -18.68 -3.48 7.33
C SER A 204 -19.94 -2.74 7.79
N GLN A 205 -20.01 -2.28 9.04
CA GLN A 205 -21.07 -1.38 9.50
C GLN A 205 -20.71 0.08 9.20
N GLU A 206 -21.72 0.94 9.19
CA GLU A 206 -21.57 2.38 9.02
C GLU A 206 -20.68 3.02 10.10
N PRO A 207 -19.98 4.13 9.80
CA PRO A 207 -19.05 4.76 10.73
C PRO A 207 -19.65 5.08 12.11
N VAL A 208 -20.91 5.52 12.15
CA VAL A 208 -21.59 5.87 13.42
C VAL A 208 -21.81 4.65 14.32
N ALA A 209 -22.18 3.51 13.75
CA ALA A 209 -22.38 2.27 14.50
C ALA A 209 -21.04 1.74 15.05
N ARG A 210 -19.99 1.78 14.22
CA ARG A 210 -18.61 1.45 14.60
C ARG A 210 -18.13 2.32 15.77
N MET A 211 -18.32 3.63 15.67
CA MET A 211 -17.97 4.58 16.73
C MET A 211 -18.71 4.27 18.04
N SER A 212 -20.03 4.04 17.99
CA SER A 212 -20.84 3.78 19.18
C SER A 212 -20.37 2.54 19.94
N ALA A 213 -20.18 1.42 19.25
CA ALA A 213 -19.66 0.18 19.85
C ALA A 213 -18.24 0.33 20.42
N ARG A 214 -17.39 1.14 19.78
CA ARG A 214 -16.05 1.46 20.28
C ARG A 214 -16.09 2.30 21.56
N GLN A 215 -17.03 3.23 21.69
CA GLN A 215 -17.20 4.01 22.91
C GLN A 215 -17.67 3.14 24.08
N GLU A 216 -18.55 2.17 23.83
CA GLU A 216 -19.04 1.25 24.86
C GLU A 216 -17.96 0.33 25.43
N THR A 217 -17.01 -0.14 24.60
CA THR A 217 -16.04 -1.17 25.00
C THR A 217 -14.59 -0.74 24.77
N SER A 218 -14.21 -0.39 23.55
CA SER A 218 -12.81 -0.12 23.17
C SER A 218 -12.21 1.06 23.92
N ALA A 219 -12.99 2.12 24.20
CA ALA A 219 -12.52 3.31 24.90
C ALA A 219 -11.98 3.01 26.31
N ALA A 220 -12.67 2.14 27.07
CA ALA A 220 -12.23 1.73 28.40
C ALA A 220 -10.91 0.93 28.34
N ILE A 221 -10.77 0.03 27.36
CA ILE A 221 -9.56 -0.76 27.14
C ILE A 221 -8.37 0.15 26.78
N VAL A 222 -8.57 1.08 25.84
CA VAL A 222 -7.55 2.04 25.43
C VAL A 222 -7.10 2.90 26.61
N THR A 223 -8.05 3.40 27.41
CA THR A 223 -7.76 4.18 28.62
C THR A 223 -6.93 3.36 29.62
N ALA A 224 -7.30 2.10 29.85
CA ALA A 224 -6.58 1.21 30.75
C ALA A 224 -5.15 0.92 30.25
N LEU A 225 -4.96 0.72 28.94
CA LEU A 225 -3.63 0.52 28.33
C LEU A 225 -2.74 1.75 28.53
N PHE A 226 -3.23 2.96 28.26
CA PHE A 226 -2.46 4.19 28.46
C PHE A 226 -2.11 4.42 29.94
N ALA A 227 -3.07 4.23 30.86
CA ALA A 227 -2.82 4.35 32.29
C ALA A 227 -1.77 3.33 32.79
N LEU A 228 -1.85 2.09 32.30
CA LEU A 228 -0.87 1.05 32.60
C LEU A 228 0.53 1.45 32.11
N TRP A 229 0.65 1.91 30.87
CA TRP A 229 1.92 2.32 30.28
C TRP A 229 2.54 3.53 30.98
N GLU A 230 1.74 4.53 31.33
CA GLU A 230 2.18 5.72 32.08
C GLU A 230 2.68 5.35 33.48
N LYS A 231 2.01 4.41 34.15
CA LYS A 231 2.40 3.89 35.47
C LYS A 231 3.70 3.08 35.44
N GLU A 232 3.91 2.27 34.39
CA GLU A 232 5.03 1.33 34.33
C GLU A 232 6.29 1.93 33.72
N LEU A 233 6.18 2.89 32.80
CA LEU A 233 7.36 3.47 32.13
C LEU A 233 8.45 4.00 33.11
N PRO A 234 8.12 4.74 34.20
CA PRO A 234 9.14 5.24 35.12
C PRO A 234 9.91 4.15 35.88
N LYS A 235 9.37 2.92 35.93
CA LYS A 235 9.99 1.78 36.64
C LYS A 235 10.95 0.99 35.77
N LEU A 236 10.94 1.23 34.46
CA LEU A 236 11.74 0.49 33.50
C LEU A 236 13.05 1.21 33.21
N SER A 237 14.11 0.42 32.97
CA SER A 237 15.35 0.98 32.43
C SER A 237 15.06 1.65 31.08
N GLY A 238 15.55 2.88 30.92
CA GLY A 238 15.24 3.72 29.76
C GLY A 238 15.56 3.07 28.42
N LYS A 239 16.61 2.25 28.32
CA LYS A 239 17.04 1.57 27.07
C LYS A 239 16.43 0.16 26.90
N SER A 240 15.53 -0.26 27.78
CA SER A 240 14.90 -1.57 27.67
C SER A 240 13.87 -1.61 26.54
N LYS A 241 13.75 -2.77 25.86
CA LYS A 241 12.75 -2.98 24.81
C LYS A 241 11.30 -2.70 25.27
N PRO A 242 10.87 -3.09 26.49
CA PRO A 242 9.55 -2.71 27.00
C PRO A 242 9.38 -1.18 27.12
N ALA A 243 10.39 -0.46 27.58
CA ALA A 243 10.33 1.00 27.67
C ALA A 243 10.26 1.67 26.28
N GLU A 244 10.96 1.12 25.29
CA GLU A 244 10.87 1.56 23.89
C GLU A 244 9.48 1.34 23.29
N ALA A 245 8.87 0.17 23.53
CA ALA A 245 7.51 -0.15 23.08
C ALA A 245 6.47 0.77 23.72
N ILE A 246 6.58 1.03 25.02
CA ILE A 246 5.70 1.97 25.74
C ILE A 246 5.85 3.38 25.19
N ARG A 247 7.08 3.92 25.08
CA ARG A 247 7.29 5.27 24.50
C ARG A 247 6.76 5.38 23.08
N TYR A 248 6.90 4.32 22.28
CA TYR A 248 6.36 4.29 20.92
C TYR A 248 4.83 4.51 20.92
N ALA A 249 4.11 3.87 21.84
CA ALA A 249 2.67 4.02 21.99
C ALA A 249 2.28 5.39 22.59
N LEU A 250 2.92 5.82 23.69
CA LEU A 250 2.64 7.10 24.35
C LEU A 250 2.84 8.29 23.41
N ASN A 251 3.92 8.30 22.62
CA ASN A 251 4.21 9.35 21.65
C ASN A 251 3.18 9.43 20.50
N ARG A 252 2.27 8.47 20.40
CA ARG A 252 1.24 8.38 19.35
C ARG A 252 -0.17 8.34 19.91
N ARG A 253 -0.37 8.65 21.20
CA ARG A 253 -1.67 8.56 21.89
C ARG A 253 -2.81 9.17 21.09
N THR A 254 -2.69 10.44 20.70
CA THR A 254 -3.71 11.14 19.91
C THR A 254 -4.03 10.43 18.59
N ALA A 255 -3.02 9.96 17.85
CA ALA A 255 -3.23 9.28 16.57
C ALA A 255 -3.82 7.86 16.75
N LEU A 256 -3.51 7.19 17.87
CA LEU A 256 -4.02 5.88 18.24
C LEU A 256 -5.46 5.94 18.76
N GLU A 257 -5.86 7.00 19.46
CA GLU A 257 -7.21 7.17 20.01
C GLU A 257 -8.23 7.58 18.94
N ARG A 258 -7.80 8.11 17.79
CA ARG A 258 -8.69 8.61 16.71
C ARG A 258 -9.73 7.60 16.24
N PHE A 259 -9.40 6.30 16.19
CA PHE A 259 -10.37 5.28 15.77
C PHE A 259 -11.60 5.19 16.71
N LEU A 260 -11.47 5.59 17.97
CA LEU A 260 -12.59 5.60 18.92
C LEU A 260 -13.64 6.65 18.53
N ALA A 261 -13.21 7.78 17.98
CA ALA A 261 -14.06 8.92 17.67
C ALA A 261 -14.45 9.01 16.18
N ASP A 262 -13.77 8.28 15.30
CA ASP A 262 -14.07 8.26 13.87
C ASP A 262 -14.19 6.82 13.36
N GLY A 263 -15.42 6.41 13.07
CA GLY A 263 -15.75 5.09 12.55
C GLY A 263 -15.08 4.76 11.23
N ARG A 264 -14.68 5.76 10.43
CA ARG A 264 -13.97 5.54 9.16
C ARG A 264 -12.57 5.01 9.37
N ILE A 265 -11.97 5.12 10.55
CA ILE A 265 -10.60 4.65 10.84
C ILE A 265 -10.64 3.16 11.20
N GLU A 266 -9.76 2.35 10.59
CA GLU A 266 -9.55 0.96 11.04
C GLU A 266 -8.66 0.93 12.28
N ILE A 267 -8.75 -0.11 13.09
CA ILE A 267 -7.78 -0.36 14.16
C ILE A 267 -6.35 -0.59 13.63
N ASP A 268 -6.22 -1.08 12.38
CA ASP A 268 -4.95 -1.44 11.78
C ASP A 268 -4.81 -1.02 10.31
N SER A 269 -3.57 -1.02 9.83
CA SER A 269 -3.18 -0.70 8.45
C SER A 269 -3.02 -1.96 7.58
N ASN A 270 -3.63 -3.10 7.95
CA ASN A 270 -3.45 -4.36 7.22
C ASN A 270 -3.88 -4.25 5.75
N THR A 271 -4.79 -3.33 5.43
CA THR A 271 -5.23 -3.05 4.06
C THR A 271 -4.07 -2.67 3.15
N VAL A 272 -3.16 -1.78 3.58
CA VAL A 272 -1.98 -1.43 2.78
C VAL A 272 -0.90 -2.50 2.85
N GLU A 273 -0.73 -3.18 3.98
CA GLU A 273 0.21 -4.31 4.08
C GLU A 273 -0.14 -5.42 3.06
N ARG A 274 -1.45 -5.73 2.91
CA ARG A 274 -1.94 -6.69 1.90
C ARG A 274 -1.63 -6.24 0.47
N ALA A 275 -1.71 -4.94 0.18
CA ALA A 275 -1.36 -4.41 -1.13
C ALA A 275 0.17 -4.44 -1.37
N ILE A 276 1.01 -4.24 -0.35
CA ILE A 276 2.47 -4.29 -0.49
C ILE A 276 3.01 -5.74 -0.60
N ARG A 277 2.37 -6.70 0.05
CA ARG A 277 2.87 -8.08 0.15
C ARG A 277 3.20 -8.75 -1.20
N PRO A 278 2.35 -8.67 -2.26
CA PRO A 278 2.69 -9.19 -3.58
C PRO A 278 3.95 -8.57 -4.18
N GLN A 279 4.18 -7.27 -3.92
CA GLN A 279 5.36 -6.55 -4.40
C GLN A 279 6.63 -7.02 -3.69
N THR A 280 6.53 -7.30 -2.38
CA THR A 280 7.62 -7.91 -1.60
C THR A 280 8.01 -9.29 -2.15
N ILE A 281 7.04 -10.11 -2.55
CA ILE A 281 7.29 -11.43 -3.15
C ILE A 281 7.97 -11.27 -4.52
N THR A 282 7.42 -10.42 -5.38
CA THR A 282 7.98 -10.14 -6.71
C THR A 282 9.40 -9.59 -6.63
N ARG A 283 9.68 -8.71 -5.65
CA ARG A 283 11.03 -8.21 -5.33
C ARG A 283 11.98 -9.35 -4.96
N LYS A 284 11.58 -10.28 -4.10
CA LYS A 284 12.40 -11.44 -3.73
C LYS A 284 12.78 -12.28 -4.96
N ASN A 285 11.87 -12.35 -5.93
CA ASN A 285 12.04 -13.14 -7.16
C ASN A 285 12.82 -12.44 -8.27
N SER A 286 12.76 -11.11 -8.35
CA SER A 286 13.43 -10.29 -9.37
C SER A 286 14.74 -9.65 -8.89
N LEU A 287 15.00 -9.67 -7.57
CA LEU A 287 16.12 -9.08 -6.84
C LEU A 287 16.21 -7.54 -6.88
N PHE A 288 16.00 -6.91 -8.04
CA PHE A 288 16.06 -5.45 -8.20
C PHE A 288 15.27 -4.93 -9.43
N ALA A 289 14.99 -3.64 -9.45
CA ALA A 289 14.62 -2.91 -10.67
C ALA A 289 15.88 -2.57 -11.49
N GLY A 290 15.79 -2.66 -12.83
CA GLY A 290 16.95 -2.48 -13.71
C GLY A 290 17.44 -1.03 -13.87
N SER A 291 16.59 -0.05 -13.52
CA SER A 291 16.86 1.39 -13.54
C SER A 291 15.72 2.11 -12.82
N ASP A 292 15.84 3.43 -12.63
CA ASP A 292 14.73 4.25 -12.11
C ASP A 292 13.50 4.22 -13.02
N GLY A 293 13.71 4.19 -14.35
CA GLY A 293 12.63 3.98 -15.33
C GLY A 293 11.95 2.61 -15.16
N GLY A 294 12.73 1.57 -14.89
CA GLY A 294 12.20 0.23 -14.56
C GLY A 294 11.41 0.21 -13.25
N GLY A 295 11.84 0.99 -12.25
CA GLY A 295 11.12 1.18 -10.99
C GLY A 295 9.78 1.90 -11.18
N ARG A 296 9.75 2.98 -11.97
CA ARG A 296 8.52 3.68 -12.37
C ARG A 296 7.56 2.78 -13.14
N THR A 297 8.07 2.04 -14.12
CA THR A 297 7.30 1.04 -14.89
C THR A 297 6.65 0.02 -13.97
N TRP A 298 7.40 -0.49 -12.98
CA TRP A 298 6.87 -1.41 -11.98
C TRP A 298 5.74 -0.77 -11.20
N ALA A 299 5.92 0.45 -10.68
CA ALA A 299 4.89 1.14 -9.90
C ALA A 299 3.59 1.34 -10.70
N THR A 300 3.70 1.76 -11.95
CA THR A 300 2.54 1.94 -12.86
C THR A 300 1.79 0.64 -13.10
N ILE A 301 2.49 -0.41 -13.54
CA ILE A 301 1.83 -1.68 -13.87
C ILE A 301 1.27 -2.34 -12.61
N ALA A 302 2.00 -2.32 -11.49
CA ALA A 302 1.53 -2.85 -10.22
C ALA A 302 0.28 -2.12 -9.70
N THR A 303 0.18 -0.80 -9.90
CA THR A 303 -1.00 0.01 -9.54
C THR A 303 -2.25 -0.54 -10.19
N LEU A 304 -2.17 -0.79 -11.49
CA LEU A 304 -3.28 -1.24 -12.30
C LEU A 304 -3.66 -2.69 -12.02
N LEU A 305 -2.67 -3.60 -12.03
CA LEU A 305 -2.91 -5.02 -11.82
C LEU A 305 -3.40 -5.31 -10.39
N THR A 306 -2.85 -4.62 -9.38
CA THR A 306 -3.32 -4.80 -8.01
C THR A 306 -4.71 -4.22 -7.84
N THR A 307 -5.01 -3.06 -8.45
CA THR A 307 -6.37 -2.51 -8.43
C THR A 307 -7.37 -3.44 -9.14
N ALA A 308 -7.01 -4.06 -10.27
CA ALA A 308 -7.84 -5.07 -10.93
C ALA A 308 -8.11 -6.27 -10.02
N LYS A 309 -7.07 -6.81 -9.36
CA LYS A 309 -7.22 -7.90 -8.36
C LYS A 309 -8.12 -7.47 -7.19
N MET A 310 -7.98 -6.24 -6.68
CA MET A 310 -8.83 -5.71 -5.60
C MET A 310 -10.32 -5.62 -6.00
N ASN A 311 -10.59 -5.40 -7.29
CA ASN A 311 -11.93 -5.38 -7.88
C ASN A 311 -12.40 -6.77 -8.37
N GLN A 312 -11.69 -7.84 -7.99
CA GLN A 312 -12.05 -9.24 -8.31
C GLN A 312 -12.10 -9.54 -9.82
N LEU A 313 -11.26 -8.86 -10.60
CA LEU A 313 -11.16 -9.09 -12.04
C LEU A 313 -10.02 -10.04 -12.37
N ASP A 314 -10.15 -10.73 -13.50
CA ASP A 314 -9.01 -11.34 -14.17
C ASP A 314 -8.09 -10.22 -14.71
N PRO A 315 -6.87 -10.06 -14.15
CA PRO A 315 -5.96 -9.00 -14.58
C PRO A 315 -5.49 -9.18 -16.03
N HIS A 316 -5.43 -10.42 -16.53
CA HIS A 316 -5.03 -10.70 -17.91
C HIS A 316 -6.09 -10.20 -18.89
N ALA A 317 -7.36 -10.60 -18.71
CA ALA A 317 -8.46 -10.17 -19.57
C ALA A 317 -8.63 -8.64 -19.56
N TRP A 318 -8.64 -8.02 -18.37
CA TRP A 318 -8.76 -6.57 -18.25
C TRP A 318 -7.60 -5.83 -18.92
N LEU A 319 -6.35 -6.25 -18.68
CA LEU A 319 -5.19 -5.57 -19.25
C LEU A 319 -5.15 -5.75 -20.78
N THR A 320 -5.50 -6.92 -21.30
CA THR A 320 -5.59 -7.17 -22.74
C THR A 320 -6.53 -6.18 -23.42
N GLN A 321 -7.79 -6.11 -22.96
CA GLN A 321 -8.79 -5.18 -23.52
C GLN A 321 -8.34 -3.72 -23.38
N THR A 322 -7.73 -3.36 -22.26
CA THR A 322 -7.24 -2.00 -22.02
C THR A 322 -6.14 -1.62 -23.01
N LEU A 323 -5.15 -2.50 -23.22
CA LEU A 323 -4.08 -2.28 -24.18
C LEU A 323 -4.62 -2.23 -25.62
N GLU A 324 -5.61 -3.05 -25.97
CA GLU A 324 -6.27 -3.02 -27.29
C GLU A 324 -7.00 -1.69 -27.53
N ARG A 325 -7.71 -1.18 -26.52
CA ARG A 325 -8.38 0.13 -26.62
C ARG A 325 -7.36 1.26 -26.79
N ILE A 326 -6.29 1.26 -26.00
CA ILE A 326 -5.21 2.25 -26.11
C ILE A 326 -4.56 2.19 -27.50
N ALA A 327 -4.24 0.98 -28.00
CA ALA A 327 -3.68 0.79 -29.33
C ALA A 327 -4.57 1.40 -30.43
N ASN A 328 -5.89 1.34 -30.25
CA ASN A 328 -6.86 1.88 -31.20
C ASN A 328 -7.22 3.37 -30.96
N GLY A 329 -6.39 4.10 -30.21
CA GLY A 329 -6.50 5.55 -30.07
C GLY A 329 -7.52 6.01 -29.04
N TRP A 330 -7.71 5.25 -27.95
CA TRP A 330 -8.61 5.65 -26.87
C TRP A 330 -8.27 7.06 -26.34
N PRO A 331 -9.24 7.98 -26.24
CA PRO A 331 -8.94 9.35 -25.84
C PRO A 331 -8.65 9.45 -24.34
N ASN A 332 -7.63 10.24 -23.99
CA ASN A 332 -7.28 10.50 -22.59
C ASN A 332 -8.45 11.11 -21.78
N SER A 333 -9.35 11.85 -22.44
CA SER A 333 -10.54 12.41 -21.80
C SER A 333 -11.53 11.36 -21.29
N ASP A 334 -11.43 10.11 -21.76
CA ASP A 334 -12.31 8.99 -21.36
C ASP A 334 -11.55 7.87 -20.64
N ILE A 335 -10.41 8.19 -19.99
CA ILE A 335 -9.63 7.21 -19.19
C ILE A 335 -10.49 6.51 -18.13
N GLY A 336 -11.51 7.20 -17.60
CA GLY A 336 -12.42 6.64 -16.60
C GLY A 336 -13.05 5.32 -17.05
N ALA A 337 -13.41 5.19 -18.33
CA ALA A 337 -14.01 3.97 -18.88
C ALA A 337 -13.04 2.78 -18.99
N LEU A 338 -11.73 3.01 -18.92
CA LEU A 338 -10.70 1.96 -18.88
C LEU A 338 -10.39 1.46 -17.47
N MET A 339 -10.92 2.13 -16.44
CA MET A 339 -10.62 1.76 -15.05
C MET A 339 -11.10 0.35 -14.73
N PRO A 340 -10.38 -0.41 -13.86
CA PRO A 340 -10.77 -1.77 -13.52
C PRO A 340 -12.24 -1.88 -13.08
N TRP A 341 -12.72 -1.02 -12.19
CA TRP A 341 -14.12 -1.05 -11.72
C TRP A 341 -15.19 -0.77 -12.79
N ASN A 342 -14.82 -0.33 -13.99
CA ASN A 342 -15.71 -0.13 -15.12
C ASN A 342 -15.60 -1.25 -16.19
N TYR A 343 -14.75 -2.24 -15.95
CA TYR A 343 -14.58 -3.38 -16.84
C TYR A 343 -15.84 -4.23 -16.89
N LYS A 344 -16.24 -4.60 -18.11
CA LYS A 344 -17.31 -5.55 -18.38
C LYS A 344 -16.69 -6.69 -19.19
N SER A 345 -16.79 -7.90 -18.66
CA SER A 345 -16.31 -9.14 -19.28
C SER A 345 -17.03 -9.45 -20.57
#